data_AF-X1H4Q5-F1
#
_entry.id   AF-X1H4Q5-F1
#
_cell.length_a   1.000
_cell.length_b   1.000
_cell.length_c   1.000
_cell.angle_alpha   90.00
_cell.angle_beta   90.00
_cell.angle_gamma   90.00
#
_symmetry.space_group_name_H-M   'P 1'
#
loop_
_entity.id
_entity.type
_entity.pdbx_description
1 polymer ?
#
loop_
_entity_poly.entity_id
_entity_poly.type
_entity_poly.pdbx_seq_one_letter_code
_entity_poly.pdbx_strand_id
1 'polypeptide(L)'
;GDAPDLMVYFDDLNWRSAGTVGYDTMYLDENDTGPDDAVHDYYGIFIIYDPKRKISKKLSTQNILDIAPTALNILGVDIPKDLEGKIIEF
;
A
#
# COMPACT_ATOMS: atom_id res chain seq x y z
N GLY A 1 -5.84 10.97 -5.98
CA GLY A 1 -4.84 11.40 -6.98
C GLY A 1 -5.42 11.12 -8.33
N ASP A 2 -5.09 11.93 -9.32
CA ASP A 2 -5.47 11.66 -10.71
C ASP A 2 -4.64 10.50 -11.23
N ALA A 3 -5.29 9.58 -11.97
CA ALA A 3 -4.59 8.46 -12.58
C ALA A 3 -3.62 9.00 -13.66
N PRO A 4 -2.39 8.49 -13.75
CA PRO A 4 -1.47 8.94 -14.78
C PRO A 4 -1.93 8.45 -16.15
N ASP A 5 -1.71 9.27 -17.18
CA ASP A 5 -1.95 8.87 -18.58
C ASP A 5 -0.98 7.77 -19.05
N LEU A 6 0.18 7.66 -18.40
CA LEU A 6 1.22 6.67 -18.71
C LEU A 6 1.94 6.24 -17.43
N MET A 7 2.10 4.93 -17.27
CA MET A 7 3.01 4.34 -16.28
C MET A 7 4.14 3.62 -17.01
N VAL A 8 5.37 3.82 -16.55
CA VAL A 8 6.56 3.16 -17.10
C VAL A 8 7.34 2.51 -15.96
N TYR A 9 7.69 1.25 -16.16
CA TYR A 9 8.55 0.49 -15.26
C TYR A 9 9.91 0.32 -15.95
N PHE A 10 10.96 0.85 -15.34
CA PHE A 10 12.31 0.74 -15.87
C PHE A 10 13.06 -0.36 -15.13
N ASP A 11 13.54 -1.36 -15.88
CA ASP A 11 14.42 -2.42 -15.39
C ASP A 11 13.97 -3.04 -14.06
N ASP A 12 12.73 -3.55 -14.01
CA ASP A 12 12.18 -4.18 -12.80
C ASP A 12 12.28 -3.30 -11.54
N LEU A 13 11.98 -2.01 -11.68
CA LEU A 13 12.03 -0.99 -10.62
C LEU A 13 13.44 -0.62 -10.13
N ASN A 14 14.50 -1.04 -10.82
CA ASN A 14 15.87 -0.59 -10.50
C ASN A 14 16.09 0.90 -10.82
N TRP A 15 15.32 1.47 -11.74
CA TRP A 15 15.43 2.88 -12.13
C TRP A 15 14.11 3.62 -12.01
N ARG A 16 14.23 4.93 -11.78
CA ARG A 16 13.13 5.89 -11.92
C ARG A 16 13.53 7.05 -12.83
N SER A 17 12.54 7.73 -13.39
CA SER A 17 12.76 9.00 -14.07
C SER A 17 13.15 10.10 -13.07
N ALA A 18 14.14 10.92 -13.42
CA ALA A 18 14.35 12.21 -12.76
C ALA A 18 13.18 13.16 -13.08
N GLY A 19 12.79 13.99 -12.12
CA GLY A 19 11.78 15.04 -12.30
C GLY A 19 12.35 16.33 -12.93
N THR A 20 13.66 16.37 -13.18
CA THR A 20 14.40 17.54 -13.67
C THR A 20 15.32 17.17 -14.85
N VAL A 21 15.85 18.18 -15.55
CA VAL A 21 16.69 18.02 -16.76
C VAL A 21 17.93 18.92 -16.70
N GLY A 22 18.93 18.63 -17.54
CA GLY A 22 20.15 19.45 -17.66
C GLY A 22 21.41 18.86 -17.04
N TYR A 23 21.45 17.54 -16.83
CA TYR A 23 22.58 16.82 -16.27
C TYR A 23 23.63 16.48 -17.33
N ASP A 24 24.90 16.35 -16.90
CA ASP A 24 26.03 15.97 -17.77
C ASP A 24 25.97 14.51 -18.22
N THR A 25 25.15 13.69 -17.55
CA THR A 25 25.02 12.24 -17.77
C THR A 25 23.55 11.85 -17.96
N MET A 26 23.35 10.70 -18.62
CA MET A 26 22.01 10.11 -18.79
C MET A 26 21.46 9.45 -17.52
N TYR A 27 22.34 9.16 -16.55
CA TYR A 27 22.01 8.47 -15.30
C TYR A 27 22.46 9.32 -14.12
N LEU A 28 21.69 9.30 -13.04
CA LEU A 28 22.03 9.89 -11.76
C LEU A 28 22.26 8.78 -10.75
N ASP A 29 23.35 8.88 -9.98
CA ASP A 29 23.68 7.92 -8.92
C ASP A 29 22.76 8.07 -7.71
N GLU A 30 22.11 9.23 -7.55
CA GLU A 30 21.19 9.57 -6.48
C GLU A 30 19.94 10.27 -7.00
N ASN A 31 18.95 10.49 -6.11
CA ASN A 31 17.74 11.22 -6.48
C ASN A 31 18.02 12.70 -6.77
N ASP A 32 17.35 13.25 -7.78
CA ASP A 32 17.46 14.66 -8.16
C ASP A 32 16.83 15.62 -7.12
N THR A 33 15.97 15.10 -6.24
CA THR A 33 15.19 15.85 -5.25
C THR A 33 15.55 15.53 -3.79
N GLY A 34 16.60 14.74 -3.54
CA GLY A 34 17.03 14.32 -2.21
C GLY A 34 16.49 12.93 -1.79
N PRO A 35 16.90 12.40 -0.62
CA PRO A 35 16.50 11.05 -0.20
C PRO A 35 14.97 10.93 -0.11
N ASP A 36 14.44 9.83 -0.63
CA ASP A 36 13.05 9.48 -0.49
C ASP A 36 12.85 8.79 0.88
N ASP A 37 12.26 9.51 1.84
CA ASP A 37 12.02 9.00 3.19
C ASP A 37 10.76 8.11 3.26
N ALA A 38 10.06 7.87 2.15
CA ALA A 38 8.78 7.17 2.10
C ALA A 38 8.85 5.80 1.39
N VAL A 39 9.87 5.00 1.67
CA VAL A 39 9.88 3.60 1.25
C VAL A 39 8.97 2.76 2.15
N HIS A 40 7.87 2.26 1.57
CA HIS A 40 7.01 1.28 2.23
C HIS A 40 7.68 -0.10 2.23
N ASP A 41 7.63 -0.81 3.36
CA ASP A 41 8.01 -2.24 3.41
C ASP A 41 6.90 -3.10 2.77
N TYR A 42 7.28 -4.27 2.25
CA TYR A 42 6.37 -5.25 1.65
C TYR A 42 5.32 -5.76 2.65
N TYR A 43 5.64 -5.73 3.94
CA TYR A 43 4.76 -6.17 5.02
C TYR A 43 4.38 -5.01 5.94
N GLY A 44 3.07 -4.84 6.13
CA GLY A 44 2.51 -3.93 7.13
C GLY A 44 2.20 -4.61 8.48
N ILE A 45 1.61 -3.87 9.40
CA ILE A 45 1.16 -4.38 10.71
C ILE A 45 -0.37 -4.36 10.75
N PHE A 46 -1.01 -5.45 11.20
CA PHE A 46 -2.45 -5.53 11.41
C PHE A 46 -2.77 -6.24 12.74
N ILE A 47 -3.53 -5.58 13.62
CA ILE A 47 -3.99 -6.14 14.91
C ILE A 47 -5.41 -5.64 15.16
N ILE A 48 -6.34 -6.54 15.50
CA ILE A 48 -7.71 -6.17 15.92
C ILE A 48 -7.93 -6.57 17.38
N TYR A 49 -8.46 -5.61 18.16
CA TYR A 49 -8.85 -5.75 19.56
C TYR A 49 -10.29 -5.24 19.73
N ASP A 50 -11.13 -6.03 20.39
CA ASP A 50 -12.49 -5.66 20.76
C ASP A 50 -12.65 -5.86 22.29
N PRO A 51 -12.91 -4.81 23.08
CA PRO A 51 -13.07 -4.95 24.53
C PRO A 51 -14.33 -5.73 24.92
N LYS A 52 -15.31 -5.87 24.02
CA LYS A 52 -16.58 -6.59 24.25
C LYS A 52 -16.51 -8.05 23.76
N ARG A 53 -15.55 -8.39 22.89
CA ARG A 53 -15.38 -9.74 22.32
C ARG A 53 -13.98 -10.26 22.60
N LYS A 54 -13.88 -11.40 23.26
CA LYS A 54 -12.59 -12.06 23.45
C LYS A 54 -12.13 -12.69 22.14
N ILE A 55 -11.24 -12.02 21.43
CA ILE A 55 -10.60 -12.51 20.20
C ILE A 55 -9.25 -13.10 20.58
N SER A 56 -9.02 -14.38 20.27
CA SER A 56 -7.74 -15.07 20.57
C SER A 56 -7.24 -15.86 19.37
N LYS A 57 -7.28 -15.24 18.19
CA LYS A 57 -6.88 -15.86 16.93
C LYS A 57 -5.61 -15.21 16.40
N LYS A 58 -4.58 -16.03 16.17
CA LYS A 58 -3.40 -15.62 15.40
C LYS A 58 -3.67 -15.93 13.94
N LEU A 59 -3.71 -14.88 13.12
CA LEU A 59 -3.89 -15.01 11.68
C LEU A 59 -2.54 -15.12 10.98
N SER A 60 -2.52 -15.75 9.81
CA SER A 60 -1.43 -15.63 8.84
C SER A 60 -1.39 -14.20 8.26
N THR A 61 -0.40 -13.89 7.43
CA THR A 61 -0.41 -12.67 6.62
C THR A 61 -1.75 -12.53 5.89
N GLN A 62 -2.33 -11.35 5.97
CA GLN A 62 -3.58 -10.99 5.31
C GLN A 62 -3.29 -10.08 4.10
N ASN A 63 -4.21 -10.07 3.13
CA ASN A 63 -4.12 -9.12 2.03
C ASN A 63 -4.51 -7.72 2.54
N ILE A 64 -3.77 -6.69 2.13
CA ILE A 64 -4.09 -5.30 2.48
C ILE A 64 -5.50 -4.88 1.99
N LEU A 65 -5.97 -5.46 0.88
CA LEU A 65 -7.30 -5.21 0.35
C LEU A 65 -8.41 -5.74 1.28
N ASP A 66 -8.12 -6.71 2.14
CA ASP A 66 -9.09 -7.29 3.07
C ASP A 66 -9.35 -6.37 4.29
N ILE A 67 -8.51 -5.35 4.50
CA ILE A 67 -8.56 -4.49 5.69
C ILE A 67 -9.79 -3.58 5.69
N ALA A 68 -10.05 -2.89 4.58
CA ALA A 68 -11.19 -1.98 4.45
C ALA A 68 -12.56 -2.68 4.61
N PRO A 69 -12.88 -3.77 3.88
CA PRO A 69 -14.15 -4.47 4.06
C PRO A 69 -14.31 -5.05 5.47
N THR A 70 -13.21 -5.53 6.07
CA THR A 70 -13.22 -6.01 7.47
C THR A 70 -13.56 -4.91 8.46
N ALA A 71 -12.96 -3.72 8.31
CA ALA A 71 -13.24 -2.58 9.18
C ALA A 71 -14.70 -2.12 9.07
N LEU A 72 -15.24 -2.01 7.84
CA LEU A 72 -16.64 -1.63 7.62
C LEU A 72 -17.61 -2.64 8.25
N ASN A 73 -17.34 -3.94 8.11
CA ASN A 73 -18.12 -5.00 8.73
C ASN A 73 -18.14 -4.89 10.27
N ILE A 74 -17.00 -4.61 10.91
CA ILE A 74 -16.92 -4.41 12.37
C ILE A 74 -17.73 -3.19 12.82
N LEU A 75 -17.71 -2.12 12.02
CA LEU A 75 -18.43 -0.89 12.30
C LEU A 75 -19.93 -0.97 11.96
N GLY A 76 -20.39 -2.05 11.33
CA GLY A 76 -21.78 -2.21 10.89
C GLY A 76 -22.17 -1.27 9.74
N VAL A 77 -21.20 -0.90 8.89
CA VAL A 77 -21.41 -0.05 7.72
C VAL A 77 -21.52 -0.92 6.47
N ASP A 78 -22.45 -0.60 5.57
CA ASP A 78 -22.60 -1.30 4.30
C ASP A 78 -21.30 -1.27 3.48
N ILE A 79 -20.88 -2.44 3.00
CA ILE A 79 -19.69 -2.58 2.18
C ILE A 79 -20.05 -2.29 0.71
N PRO A 80 -19.38 -1.34 0.03
CA PRO A 80 -19.59 -1.11 -1.40
C PRO A 80 -19.34 -2.39 -2.22
N LYS A 81 -20.20 -2.66 -3.20
CA LYS A 81 -20.15 -3.90 -4.00
C LYS A 81 -18.93 -3.98 -4.91
N ASP A 82 -18.34 -2.84 -5.21
CA ASP A 82 -17.15 -2.64 -6.03
C ASP A 82 -15.86 -2.60 -5.21
N LEU A 83 -15.94 -2.67 -3.88
CA LEU A 83 -14.76 -2.76 -3.03
C LEU A 83 -14.11 -4.14 -3.18
N GLU A 84 -12.81 -4.16 -3.51
CA GLU A 84 -12.03 -5.38 -3.57
C GLU A 84 -11.68 -5.91 -2.17
N GLY A 85 -11.30 -7.19 -2.10
CA GLY A 85 -10.97 -7.88 -0.87
C GLY A 85 -12.16 -8.61 -0.25
N LYS A 86 -11.92 -9.22 0.91
CA LYS A 86 -12.92 -9.99 1.66
C LYS A 86 -12.85 -9.69 3.16
N ILE A 87 -13.93 -10.02 3.86
CA ILE A 87 -13.95 -9.93 5.32
C ILE A 87 -13.01 -10.99 5.90
N ILE A 88 -12.10 -10.55 6.76
CA ILE A 88 -11.22 -11.42 7.54
C ILE A 88 -12.03 -11.99 8.71
N GLU A 89 -12.11 -13.31 8.80
CA GLU A 89 -12.78 -13.97 9.93
C GLU A 89 -11.83 -14.21 11.10
N PHE A 90 -12.17 -13.67 12.28
CA PHE A 90 -11.39 -13.81 13.51
C PHE A 90 -12.23 -13.95 14.78
#